data_AF-A0A7X8R3V7-F1
#
_entry.id   AF-A0A7X8R3V7-F1
#
_cell.length_a   1.000
_cell.length_b   1.000
_cell.length_c   1.000
_cell.angle_alpha   90.00
_cell.angle_beta   90.00
_cell.angle_gamma   90.00
#
_symmetry.space_group_name_H-M   'P 1'
#
loop_
_entity.id
_entity.type
_entity.pdbx_description
1 polymer ?
#
loop_
_entity_poly.entity_id
_entity_poly.type
_entity_poly.pdbx_seq_one_letter_code
_entity_poly.pdbx_strand_id
1 'polypeptide(L)'
;MEGRLPHCIRFSEAYGRCGSLSPARPGKATAMTLYGKLFINGKIVREGTSSDDDSDHSFRDKLENCLVGLCAVLEIPVPLWLKKNTRELAVFRKTFFSSEQFIEKVWFDKLEIMLAGGDLYN
;
A
#
# COMPACT_ATOMS: atom_id res chain seq x y z
N MET A 1 -9.89 -15.27 -35.41
CA MET A 1 -9.64 -15.95 -34.12
C MET A 1 -8.58 -15.14 -33.40
N GLU A 2 -8.99 -14.10 -32.66
CA GLU A 2 -8.07 -13.26 -31.90
C GLU A 2 -8.15 -13.64 -30.41
N GLY A 3 -7.00 -14.05 -29.88
CA GLY A 3 -6.82 -14.58 -28.54
C GLY A 3 -7.05 -13.51 -27.49
N ARG A 4 -7.87 -13.85 -26.49
CA ARG A 4 -8.22 -13.00 -25.36
C ARG A 4 -7.52 -13.52 -24.10
N LEU A 5 -6.86 -12.59 -23.39
CA LEU A 5 -6.42 -12.58 -21.97
C LEU A 5 -5.01 -13.10 -21.65
N PRO A 6 -4.37 -12.61 -20.54
CA PRO A 6 -4.84 -11.63 -19.55
C PRO A 6 -3.93 -10.41 -19.32
N HIS A 7 -4.62 -9.34 -18.91
CA HIS A 7 -4.20 -8.15 -18.18
C HIS A 7 -2.89 -8.31 -17.36
N CYS A 8 -1.74 -8.07 -17.99
CA CYS A 8 -0.50 -7.74 -17.30
C CYS A 8 -0.62 -6.31 -16.77
N ILE A 9 -0.45 -6.19 -15.46
CA ILE A 9 -0.30 -4.95 -14.70
C ILE A 9 0.80 -4.13 -15.40
N ARG A 10 0.46 -2.93 -15.88
CA ARG A 10 1.46 -1.99 -16.39
C ARG A 10 2.34 -1.54 -15.23
N PHE A 11 3.46 -2.21 -15.06
CA PHE A 11 4.65 -1.72 -14.36
C PHE A 11 5.43 -0.85 -15.33
N SER A 12 5.13 0.45 -15.37
CA SER A 12 5.96 1.46 -16.04
C SER A 12 5.42 2.85 -15.70
N GLU A 13 6.30 3.71 -15.19
CA GLU A 13 6.11 5.15 -14.90
C GLU A 13 5.60 5.52 -13.50
N ALA A 14 6.46 5.38 -12.47
CA ALA A 14 6.34 6.22 -11.27
C ALA A 14 7.66 6.51 -10.51
N TYR A 15 8.82 6.02 -10.94
CA TYR A 15 10.10 6.51 -10.40
C TYR A 15 10.54 7.78 -11.13
N GLY A 16 9.90 8.90 -10.79
CA GLY A 16 10.18 10.17 -11.44
C GLY A 16 9.27 11.33 -11.03
N ARG A 17 9.16 11.66 -9.74
CA ARG A 17 8.86 13.04 -9.31
C ARG A 17 9.58 13.38 -8.01
N CYS A 18 10.81 13.88 -8.17
CA CYS A 18 11.27 14.99 -7.34
C CYS A 18 10.54 16.24 -7.84
N GLY A 19 9.74 16.91 -7.00
CA GLY A 19 9.20 18.22 -7.31
C GLY A 19 7.90 18.59 -6.60
N SER A 20 8.01 19.62 -5.76
CA SER A 20 6.96 20.48 -5.18
C SER A 20 6.10 19.92 -4.02
N LEU A 21 6.54 20.22 -2.79
CA LEU A 21 5.63 20.54 -1.69
C LEU A 21 4.59 21.54 -2.21
N SER A 22 3.34 21.10 -2.33
CA SER A 22 2.19 22.01 -2.53
C SER A 22 1.62 22.37 -1.16
N PRO A 23 1.29 23.65 -0.90
CA PRO A 23 0.69 24.05 0.37
C PRO A 23 -0.74 23.52 0.44
N ALA A 24 -1.03 22.82 1.55
CA ALA A 24 -2.33 22.24 1.88
C ALA A 24 -3.46 23.27 1.73
N ARG A 25 -4.45 22.94 0.89
CA ARG A 25 -5.73 23.66 0.83
C ARG A 25 -6.64 23.12 1.95
N PRO A 26 -7.33 23.96 2.74
CA PRO A 26 -8.27 23.48 3.74
C PRO A 26 -9.60 23.19 3.04
N GLY A 27 -9.71 22.01 2.45
CA GLY A 27 -10.96 21.47 1.90
C GLY A 27 -11.03 19.99 2.22
N LYS A 28 -11.73 19.63 3.30
CA LYS A 28 -11.98 18.26 3.83
C LYS A 28 -11.31 17.15 2.99
N ALA A 29 -10.06 16.88 3.31
CA ALA A 29 -9.30 15.83 2.65
C ALA A 29 -9.92 14.47 2.98
N THR A 30 -10.26 13.70 1.95
CA THR A 30 -10.48 12.24 2.09
C THR A 30 -9.12 11.54 2.09
N ALA A 31 -8.21 12.01 2.95
CA ALA A 31 -6.87 11.49 3.06
C ALA A 31 -6.92 10.03 3.51
N MET A 32 -6.26 9.15 2.77
CA MET A 32 -6.10 7.75 3.16
C MET A 32 -4.72 7.57 3.76
N THR A 33 -4.67 7.08 5.00
CA THR A 33 -3.41 6.74 5.66
C THR A 33 -3.27 5.23 5.78
N LEU A 34 -2.13 4.71 5.33
CA LEU A 34 -1.76 3.31 5.41
C LEU A 34 -0.53 3.13 6.31
N TYR A 35 -0.69 2.29 7.32
CA TYR A 35 0.36 1.89 8.25
C TYR A 35 0.89 0.51 7.89
N GLY A 36 2.20 0.33 7.95
CA GLY A 36 2.89 -0.93 7.68
C GLY A 36 3.75 -1.36 8.85
N LYS A 37 3.78 -2.65 9.14
CA LYS A 37 4.64 -3.26 10.15
C LYS A 37 5.30 -4.51 9.59
N LEU A 38 6.62 -4.57 9.67
CA LEU A 38 7.42 -5.74 9.33
C LEU A 38 7.68 -6.57 10.56
N PHE A 39 7.48 -7.87 10.44
CA PHE A 39 7.73 -8.81 11.51
C PHE A 39 8.82 -9.82 11.13
N ILE A 40 9.68 -10.11 12.11
CA ILE A 40 10.68 -11.18 12.06
C ILE A 40 10.57 -12.02 13.31
N ASN A 41 10.37 -13.32 13.15
CA ASN A 41 10.18 -14.27 14.24
C ASN A 41 9.14 -13.78 15.27
N GLY A 42 8.05 -13.21 14.77
CA GLY A 42 6.96 -12.64 15.59
C GLY A 42 7.23 -11.26 16.21
N LYS A 43 8.40 -10.65 16.03
CA LYS A 43 8.75 -9.33 16.56
C LYS A 43 8.65 -8.26 15.49
N ILE A 44 8.16 -7.07 15.83
CA ILE A 44 8.16 -5.92 14.92
C ILE A 44 9.61 -5.42 14.79
N VAL A 45 10.11 -5.36 13.57
CA VAL A 45 11.49 -4.90 13.28
C VAL A 45 11.52 -3.51 12.65
N ARG A 46 10.47 -3.17 11.89
CA ARG A 46 10.31 -1.88 11.24
C ARG A 46 8.83 -1.58 11.11
N GLU A 47 8.53 -0.29 11.13
CA GLU A 47 7.21 0.24 10.88
C GLU A 47 7.32 1.48 10.00
N GLY A 48 6.26 1.75 9.25
CA GLY A 48 6.20 2.84 8.31
C GLY A 48 4.77 3.32 8.16
N THR A 49 4.62 4.56 7.70
CA THR A 49 3.32 5.15 7.40
C THR A 49 3.42 5.87 6.07
N SER A 50 2.34 5.81 5.29
CA SER A 50 2.18 6.51 4.02
C SER A 50 0.78 7.10 3.97
N SER A 51 0.63 8.23 3.30
CA SER A 51 -0.65 8.92 3.18
C SER A 51 -0.81 9.47 1.77
N ASP A 52 -2.01 9.32 1.22
CA ASP A 52 -2.40 9.87 -0.08
C ASP A 52 -3.58 10.82 0.13
N ASP A 53 -3.35 12.11 -0.18
CA ASP A 53 -4.30 13.22 0.02
C ASP A 53 -5.04 13.59 -1.28
N ASP A 54 -4.66 12.99 -2.42
CA ASP A 54 -5.19 13.36 -3.72
C ASP A 54 -6.69 13.02 -3.82
N SER A 55 -7.55 14.02 -3.99
CA SER A 55 -9.00 13.80 -4.08
C SER A 55 -9.45 13.17 -5.39
N ASP A 56 -8.61 13.22 -6.43
CA ASP A 56 -8.89 12.64 -7.75
C ASP A 56 -8.64 11.13 -7.81
N HIS A 57 -7.89 10.56 -6.85
CA HIS A 57 -7.60 9.13 -6.81
C HIS A 57 -8.78 8.31 -6.27
N SER A 58 -9.09 7.19 -6.94
CA SER A 58 -10.05 6.22 -6.39
C SER A 58 -9.46 5.53 -5.17
N PHE A 59 -10.29 4.91 -4.32
CA PHE A 59 -9.83 4.13 -3.17
C PHE A 59 -8.72 3.13 -3.52
N ARG A 60 -8.83 2.47 -4.68
CA ARG A 60 -7.82 1.55 -5.18
C ARG A 60 -6.49 2.26 -5.49
N ASP A 61 -6.54 3.38 -6.21
CA ASP A 61 -5.35 4.14 -6.59
C ASP A 61 -4.65 4.68 -5.35
N LYS A 62 -5.41 5.24 -4.38
CA LYS A 62 -4.89 5.66 -3.07
C LYS A 62 -4.20 4.53 -2.33
N LEU A 63 -4.84 3.36 -2.28
CA LEU A 63 -4.29 2.19 -1.61
C LEU A 63 -3.00 1.72 -2.28
N GLU A 64 -2.95 1.70 -3.61
CA GLU A 64 -1.77 1.32 -4.39
C GLU A 64 -0.62 2.31 -4.17
N ASN A 65 -0.89 3.63 -4.27
CA ASN A 65 0.08 4.68 -3.99
C ASN A 65 0.64 4.60 -2.58
N CYS A 66 -0.24 4.48 -1.57
CA CYS A 66 0.16 4.32 -0.18
C CYS A 66 1.00 3.05 -0.01
N LEU A 67 0.59 1.92 -0.57
CA LEU A 67 1.35 0.68 -0.47
C LEU A 67 2.76 0.82 -1.07
N VAL A 68 2.87 1.40 -2.26
CA VAL A 68 4.16 1.61 -2.92
C VAL A 68 5.03 2.57 -2.12
N GLY A 69 4.46 3.68 -1.62
CA GLY A 69 5.17 4.62 -0.76
C GLY A 69 5.65 3.99 0.54
N LEU A 70 4.80 3.16 1.17
CA LEU A 70 5.14 2.41 2.37
C LEU A 70 6.28 1.41 2.12
N CYS A 71 6.24 0.68 1.01
CA CYS A 71 7.32 -0.23 0.61
C CYS A 71 8.64 0.52 0.38
N ALA A 72 8.59 1.71 -0.22
CA ALA A 72 9.77 2.56 -0.40
C ALA A 72 10.35 3.03 0.95
N VAL A 73 9.50 3.46 1.90
CA VAL A 73 9.92 3.86 3.25
C VAL A 73 10.53 2.70 4.03
N LEU A 74 9.97 1.50 3.88
CA LEU A 74 10.45 0.29 4.57
C LEU A 74 11.67 -0.36 3.90
N GLU A 75 12.04 0.10 2.69
CA GLU A 75 13.10 -0.46 1.83
C GLU A 75 12.85 -1.93 1.49
N ILE A 76 11.62 -2.25 1.10
CA ILE A 76 11.19 -3.62 0.76
C ILE A 76 10.57 -3.69 -0.64
N PRO A 77 10.62 -4.85 -1.32
CA PRO A 77 9.89 -5.05 -2.56
C PRO A 77 8.37 -4.97 -2.34
N VAL A 78 7.62 -4.66 -3.40
CA VAL A 78 6.16 -4.60 -3.36
C VAL A 78 5.59 -6.03 -3.37
N PRO A 79 4.71 -6.40 -2.42
CA PRO A 79 4.13 -7.74 -2.40
C PRO A 79 3.11 -7.95 -3.52
N LEU A 80 2.91 -9.21 -3.90
CA LEU A 80 1.82 -9.63 -4.76
C LEU A 80 0.48 -9.49 -4.03
N TRP A 81 -0.38 -8.64 -4.59
CA TRP A 81 -1.74 -8.44 -4.08
C TRP A 81 -2.65 -9.60 -4.51
N LEU A 82 -3.13 -10.38 -3.55
CA LEU A 82 -4.05 -11.49 -3.81
C LEU A 82 -5.50 -11.09 -3.59
N LYS A 83 -6.43 -11.85 -4.18
CA LYS A 83 -7.88 -11.66 -3.99
C LYS A 83 -8.28 -11.76 -2.51
N LYS A 84 -7.58 -12.59 -1.73
CA LYS A 84 -7.77 -12.72 -0.28
C LYS A 84 -7.48 -11.41 0.45
N ASN A 85 -6.38 -10.73 0.10
CA ASN A 85 -5.99 -9.46 0.72
C ASN A 85 -7.08 -8.39 0.54
N THR A 86 -7.70 -8.35 -0.65
CA THR A 86 -8.82 -7.43 -0.91
C THR A 86 -10.00 -7.67 0.03
N ARG A 87 -10.38 -8.94 0.25
CA ARG A 87 -11.47 -9.30 1.15
C ARG A 87 -11.13 -8.97 2.60
N GLU A 88 -9.92 -9.30 3.04
CA GLU A 88 -9.48 -9.02 4.40
C GLU A 88 -9.39 -7.52 4.68
N LEU A 89 -8.82 -6.75 3.75
CA LEU A 89 -8.73 -5.30 3.88
C LEU A 89 -10.13 -4.64 3.89
N ALA A 90 -11.06 -5.12 3.07
CA ALA A 90 -12.42 -4.60 3.04
C ALA A 90 -13.17 -4.86 4.37
N VAL A 91 -12.97 -6.02 4.98
CA VAL A 91 -13.67 -6.44 6.20
C VAL A 91 -13.00 -5.91 7.47
N PHE A 92 -11.68 -6.05 7.57
CA PHE A 92 -10.92 -5.79 8.80
C PHE A 92 -10.13 -4.49 8.76
N ARG A 93 -10.12 -3.76 7.62
CA ARG A 93 -9.24 -2.61 7.38
C ARG A 93 -7.76 -2.92 7.58
N LYS A 94 -7.39 -4.20 7.57
CA LYS A 94 -6.02 -4.69 7.68
C LYS A 94 -5.83 -5.96 6.87
N THR A 95 -4.62 -6.19 6.40
CA THR A 95 -4.22 -7.44 5.75
C THR A 95 -2.73 -7.68 5.96
N PHE A 96 -2.27 -8.90 5.71
CA PHE A 96 -0.88 -9.27 5.84
C PHE A 96 -0.38 -9.96 4.58
N PHE A 97 0.93 -9.84 4.35
CA PHE A 97 1.66 -10.46 3.25
C PHE A 97 2.77 -11.30 3.84
N SER A 98 2.73 -12.60 3.59
CA SER A 98 3.83 -13.51 3.94
C SER A 98 5.01 -13.31 2.99
N SER A 99 6.20 -13.73 3.39
CA SER A 99 7.42 -13.72 2.55
C SER A 99 7.23 -14.40 1.18
N GLU A 100 6.39 -15.42 1.08
CA GLU A 100 6.04 -16.12 -0.17
C GLU A 100 5.27 -15.25 -1.18
N GLN A 101 4.66 -14.15 -0.73
CA GLN A 101 3.95 -13.22 -1.60
C GLN A 101 4.89 -12.21 -2.26
N PHE A 102 6.19 -12.28 -2.00
CA PHE A 102 7.18 -11.42 -2.64
C PHE A 102 7.87 -12.20 -3.74
N ILE A 103 8.06 -11.55 -4.90
CA ILE A 103 8.77 -12.14 -6.04
C ILE A 103 10.25 -12.36 -5.68
N GLU A 104 10.81 -11.46 -4.88
CA GLU A 104 12.18 -11.49 -4.41
C GLU A 104 12.28 -12.02 -2.98
N LYS A 105 13.43 -12.59 -2.63
CA LYS A 105 13.68 -13.08 -1.28
C LYS A 105 13.76 -11.90 -0.32
N VAL A 106 12.80 -11.83 0.60
CA VAL A 106 12.77 -10.83 1.67
C VAL A 106 13.46 -11.32 2.93
N TRP A 107 13.98 -10.39 3.73
CA TRP A 107 14.65 -10.66 5.01
C TRP A 107 13.67 -10.76 6.19
N PHE A 108 12.37 -10.54 5.96
CA PHE A 108 11.32 -10.57 6.97
C PHE A 108 10.30 -11.69 6.74
N ASP A 109 9.56 -12.06 7.78
CA ASP A 109 8.58 -13.16 7.72
C ASP A 109 7.22 -12.70 7.17
N LYS A 110 6.75 -11.53 7.63
CA LYS A 110 5.48 -10.95 7.19
C LYS A 110 5.49 -9.43 7.22
N LEU A 111 4.77 -8.83 6.28
CA LEU A 111 4.37 -7.43 6.26
C LEU A 111 2.89 -7.35 6.62
N GLU A 112 2.55 -6.65 7.69
CA GLU A 112 1.17 -6.29 8.01
C GLU A 112 0.91 -4.87 7.51
N ILE A 113 -0.22 -4.65 6.84
CA ILE A 113 -0.69 -3.31 6.51
C ILE A 113 -2.07 -3.07 7.13
N MET A 114 -2.31 -1.82 7.52
CA MET A 114 -3.56 -1.38 8.13
C MET A 114 -3.94 -0.01 7.59
N LEU A 115 -5.19 0.11 7.15
CA LEU A 115 -5.80 1.40 6.84
C LEU A 115 -6.18 2.06 8.15
N ALA A 116 -5.53 3.19 8.45
CA ALA A 116 -6.08 4.10 9.42
C ALA A 116 -7.14 4.93 8.72
N GLY A 117 -8.40 4.55 8.92
CA GLY A 117 -9.51 5.42 8.57
C GLY A 117 -9.40 6.71 9.38
N GLY A 118 -9.55 7.85 8.71
CA GLY A 118 -9.56 9.19 9.33
C GLY A 118 -10.77 9.47 10.23
N ASP A 119 -11.38 8.43 10.82
CA ASP A 119 -12.55 8.53 11.68
C ASP A 119 -12.45 7.53 12.85
N LEU A 120 -11.33 7.58 13.59
CA LEU A 120 -11.25 6.99 14.93
C LEU A 120 -11.54 8.05 16.00
N TYR A 121 -12.66 8.77 15.89
CA TYR A 121 -13.34 9.46 16.99
C TYR A 121 -14.80 9.73 16.59
N ASN A 122 -15.65 8.74 16.82
CA ASN A 122 -17.04 8.93 17.25
C ASN A 122 -17.33 7.91 18.33
#